data_AF-A0A973CC80-F1
#
_entry.id   AF-A0A973CC80-F1
#
_cell.length_a   1.000
_cell.length_b   1.000
_cell.length_c   1.000
_cell.angle_alpha   90.00
_cell.angle_beta   90.00
_cell.angle_gamma   90.00
#
_symmetry.space_group_name_H-M   'P 1'
#
loop_
_entity.id
_entity.type
_entity.pdbx_description
1 polymer ?
#
loop_
_entity_poly.entity_id
_entity_poly.type
_entity_poly.pdbx_seq_one_letter_code
_entity_poly.pdbx_strand_id
1 'polypeptide(L)'
;FERTEDGIVLHDKDLCIGCGYCLFACPFGAPQFPKQDAFAERGKMDKCTFCAGGPNVENGSAEEKKKYGSNRIAEGKLPMCASLCSTKALLAGDAAKISDIYAERVVARGAKNAGWASTDDLAYDASKPQSS
;
A
#
# COMPACT_ATOMS: atom_id res chain seq x y z
N PHE A 1 8.99 6.87 -11.42
CA PHE A 1 8.31 5.79 -10.65
C PHE A 1 9.17 4.56 -10.76
N GLU A 2 9.28 3.82 -9.67
CA GLU A 2 10.02 2.56 -9.60
C GLU A 2 9.06 1.45 -9.14
N ARG A 3 9.30 0.20 -9.53
CA ARG A 3 8.53 -0.95 -9.05
C ARG A 3 9.43 -1.83 -8.20
N THR A 4 9.00 -2.10 -6.98
CA THR A 4 9.68 -3.08 -6.13
C THR A 4 9.39 -4.51 -6.60
N GLU A 5 10.17 -5.47 -6.10
CA GLU A 5 9.96 -6.90 -6.36
C GLU A 5 8.59 -7.38 -5.85
N ASP A 6 8.10 -6.79 -4.76
CA ASP A 6 6.75 -7.02 -4.22
C ASP A 6 5.61 -6.40 -5.08
N GLY A 7 5.94 -5.77 -6.21
CA GLY A 7 4.98 -5.12 -7.12
C GLY A 7 4.51 -3.73 -6.67
N ILE A 8 5.11 -3.16 -5.62
CA ILE A 8 4.74 -1.83 -5.12
C ILE A 8 5.35 -0.76 -6.02
N VAL A 9 4.52 0.19 -6.48
CA VAL A 9 4.99 1.32 -7.28
C VAL A 9 5.43 2.46 -6.35
N LEU A 10 6.71 2.78 -6.33
CA LEU A 10 7.28 3.89 -5.56
C LEU A 10 7.39 5.17 -6.40
N HIS A 11 7.22 6.31 -5.73
CA HIS A 11 7.36 7.64 -6.32
C HIS A 11 8.60 8.32 -5.75
N ASP A 12 9.50 8.76 -6.64
CA ASP A 12 10.68 9.53 -6.26
C ASP A 12 10.31 11.01 -6.14
N LYS A 13 10.35 11.53 -4.91
CA LYS A 13 10.03 12.92 -4.60
C LYS A 13 11.13 13.89 -5.03
N ASP A 14 12.36 13.44 -5.29
CA ASP A 14 13.45 14.33 -5.72
C ASP A 14 13.43 14.56 -7.23
N LEU A 15 12.93 13.60 -8.01
CA LEU A 15 12.69 13.75 -9.45
C LEU A 15 11.35 14.43 -9.79
N CYS A 16 10.46 14.59 -8.81
CA CYS A 16 9.11 15.13 -9.02
C CYS A 16 9.10 16.65 -9.14
N ILE A 17 8.85 17.16 -10.36
CA ILE A 17 8.73 18.60 -10.67
C ILE A 17 7.29 19.14 -10.63
N GLY A 18 6.34 18.39 -10.07
CA GLY A 18 4.97 18.89 -9.91
C GLY A 18 4.15 19.07 -11.21
N CYS A 19 4.58 18.53 -12.36
CA CYS A 19 3.98 18.80 -13.67
C CYS A 19 2.55 18.28 -13.87
N GLY A 20 2.09 17.32 -13.05
CA GLY A 20 0.71 16.83 -13.10
C GLY A 20 0.37 15.82 -14.20
N TYR A 21 1.31 15.47 -15.09
CA TYR A 21 1.06 14.47 -16.14
C TYR A 21 0.68 13.10 -15.58
N CYS A 22 1.20 12.73 -14.40
CA CYS A 22 0.83 11.48 -13.73
C CYS A 22 -0.64 11.44 -13.31
N LEU A 23 -1.22 12.57 -12.87
CA LEU A 23 -2.64 12.68 -12.55
C LEU A 23 -3.49 12.53 -13.82
N PHE A 24 -3.08 13.18 -14.92
CA PHE A 24 -3.78 13.05 -16.21
C PHE A 24 -3.74 11.62 -16.76
N ALA A 25 -2.60 10.93 -16.62
CA ALA A 25 -2.44 9.57 -17.13
C ALA A 25 -3.19 8.51 -16.31
N CYS A 26 -3.51 8.77 -15.04
CA CYS A 26 -4.13 7.78 -14.17
C CYS A 26 -5.66 7.87 -14.22
N PRO A 27 -6.39 6.85 -14.74
CA PRO A 27 -7.84 6.89 -14.82
C PRO A 27 -8.53 6.85 -13.45
N PHE A 28 -7.80 6.40 -12.41
CA PHE A 28 -8.32 6.27 -11.05
C PHE A 28 -8.04 7.51 -10.18
N GLY A 29 -7.30 8.50 -10.69
CA GLY A 29 -6.94 9.69 -9.92
C GLY A 29 -6.09 9.40 -8.68
N ALA A 30 -5.30 8.32 -8.68
CA ALA A 30 -4.50 7.93 -7.52
C ALA A 30 -3.38 8.94 -7.16
N PRO A 31 -2.68 9.58 -8.13
CA PRO A 31 -1.73 10.65 -7.84
C PRO A 31 -2.43 11.91 -7.31
N GLN A 32 -1.99 12.42 -6.18
CA GLN A 32 -2.55 13.60 -5.52
C GLN A 32 -1.45 14.64 -5.29
N PHE A 33 -1.84 15.91 -5.25
CA PHE A 33 -0.91 17.03 -5.13
C PHE A 33 -1.28 17.88 -3.91
N PRO A 34 -0.31 18.32 -3.10
CA PRO A 34 -0.57 19.10 -1.89
C PRO A 34 -1.04 20.53 -2.18
N LYS A 35 -0.78 21.06 -3.39
CA LYS A 35 -1.22 22.40 -3.82
C LYS A 35 -2.02 22.33 -5.11
N GLN A 36 -2.99 23.24 -5.25
CA GLN A 36 -3.96 23.28 -6.36
C GLN A 36 -3.96 24.63 -7.10
N ASP A 37 -2.84 25.34 -7.09
CA ASP A 37 -2.66 26.61 -7.76
C ASP A 37 -2.51 26.43 -9.29
N ALA A 38 -3.17 27.33 -10.04
CA ALA A 38 -3.29 27.24 -11.49
C ALA A 38 -1.99 27.56 -12.26
N PHE A 39 -1.04 28.26 -11.62
CA PHE A 39 0.15 28.83 -12.27
C PHE A 39 1.47 28.53 -11.54
N ALA A 40 1.45 27.76 -10.46
CA ALA A 40 2.65 27.39 -9.70
C ALA A 40 2.85 25.87 -9.72
N GLU A 41 4.03 25.40 -9.28
CA GLU A 41 4.24 23.98 -9.06
C GLU A 41 3.20 23.47 -8.05
N ARG A 42 2.41 22.48 -8.47
CA ARG A 42 1.39 21.78 -7.66
C ARG A 42 1.96 21.10 -6.40
N GLY A 43 3.26 21.24 -6.18
CA GLY A 43 4.07 20.54 -5.20
C GLY A 43 4.48 19.16 -5.69
N LYS A 44 5.24 18.48 -4.84
CA LYS A 44 5.63 17.10 -5.06
C LYS A 44 4.40 16.22 -4.93
N MET A 45 4.12 15.44 -5.97
CA MET A 45 3.02 14.48 -6.00
C MET A 45 3.18 13.44 -4.88
N ASP A 46 2.07 12.95 -4.37
CA ASP A 46 2.02 11.79 -3.49
C ASP A 46 0.92 10.82 -3.89
N LYS A 47 1.09 9.56 -3.51
CA LYS A 47 0.10 8.51 -3.73
C LYS A 47 0.28 7.42 -2.67
N CYS A 48 -0.68 6.49 -2.59
CA CYS A 48 -0.46 5.27 -1.81
C CYS A 48 0.76 4.50 -2.36
N THR A 49 1.76 4.29 -1.51
CA THR A 49 2.94 3.44 -1.74
C THR A 49 2.92 2.21 -0.83
N PHE A 50 1.74 1.82 -0.34
CA PHE A 50 1.59 0.67 0.56
C PHE A 50 2.40 0.82 1.86
N CYS A 51 2.66 2.05 2.31
CA CYS A 51 3.56 2.35 3.42
C CYS A 51 4.98 1.78 3.23
N ALA A 52 5.47 1.65 1.99
CA ALA A 52 6.80 1.12 1.66
C ALA A 52 7.88 2.21 1.51
N GLY A 53 7.63 3.43 1.99
CA GLY A 53 8.57 4.53 1.85
C GLY A 53 8.69 5.04 0.42
N GLY A 54 9.93 5.34 0.00
CA GLY A 54 10.25 5.81 -1.34
C GLY A 54 11.61 5.29 -1.81
N PRO A 55 11.93 5.48 -3.10
CA PRO A 55 13.16 4.96 -3.69
C PRO A 55 14.35 5.83 -3.29
N ASN A 56 15.56 5.27 -3.42
CA ASN A 56 16.83 6.00 -3.28
C ASN A 56 17.05 6.66 -1.90
N VAL A 57 16.44 6.11 -0.84
CA VAL A 57 16.65 6.53 0.55
C VAL A 57 16.85 5.32 1.44
N GLU A 58 17.68 5.44 2.47
CA GLU A 58 17.90 4.36 3.43
C GLU A 58 16.65 4.13 4.29
N ASN A 59 16.21 2.87 4.38
CA ASN A 59 15.04 2.46 5.16
C ASN A 59 15.22 2.83 6.64
N GLY A 60 14.23 3.50 7.23
CA GLY A 60 14.22 3.93 8.62
C GLY A 60 14.99 5.22 8.89
N SER A 61 15.61 5.84 7.87
CA SER A 61 16.32 7.10 8.03
C SER A 61 15.38 8.26 8.38
N ALA A 62 15.90 9.28 9.07
CA ALA A 62 15.14 10.49 9.38
C ALA A 62 14.65 11.21 8.11
N GLU A 63 15.46 11.17 7.04
CA GLU A 63 15.14 11.74 5.74
C GLU A 63 13.99 11.00 5.05
N GLU A 64 13.98 9.66 5.07
CA GLU A 64 12.86 8.88 4.57
C GLU A 64 11.58 9.22 5.33
N LYS A 65 11.63 9.21 6.67
CA LYS A 65 10.47 9.51 7.51
C LYS A 65 9.89 10.90 7.24
N LYS A 66 10.74 11.88 6.95
CA LYS A 66 10.34 13.23 6.57
C LYS A 66 9.72 13.30 5.18
N LYS A 67 10.26 12.55 4.21
CA LYS A 67 9.79 12.57 2.81
C LYS A 67 8.54 11.72 2.59
N TYR A 68 8.50 10.51 3.13
CA TYR A 68 7.51 9.48 2.78
C TYR A 68 6.71 8.96 4.00
N GLY A 69 7.08 9.35 5.21
CA GLY A 69 6.48 8.83 6.44
C GLY A 69 7.10 7.49 6.86
N SER A 70 6.39 6.74 7.70
CA SER A 70 6.89 5.46 8.21
C SER A 70 6.87 4.36 7.16
N ASN A 71 8.01 3.73 6.93
CA ASN A 71 8.14 2.55 6.08
C ASN A 71 7.80 1.28 6.88
N ARG A 72 6.56 0.83 6.76
CA ARG A 72 6.04 -0.35 7.48
C ARG A 72 6.39 -1.66 6.81
N ILE A 73 6.56 -1.65 5.49
CA ILE A 73 6.89 -2.86 4.73
C ILE A 73 8.32 -3.30 5.05
N ALA A 74 9.26 -2.36 5.14
CA ALA A 74 10.62 -2.66 5.60
C ALA A 74 10.67 -3.21 7.04
N GLU A 75 9.70 -2.85 7.89
CA GLU A 75 9.56 -3.38 9.25
C GLU A 75 8.83 -4.75 9.29
N GLY A 76 8.44 -5.32 8.15
CA GLY A 76 7.65 -6.55 8.10
C GLY A 76 6.23 -6.40 8.64
N LYS A 77 5.65 -5.20 8.58
CA LYS A 77 4.31 -4.88 9.08
C LYS A 77 3.36 -4.58 7.92
N LEU A 78 2.08 -4.93 8.11
CA LEU A 78 1.02 -4.54 7.17
C LEU A 78 0.87 -3.02 7.06
N PRO A 79 0.44 -2.49 5.91
CA PRO A 79 0.17 -1.06 5.74
C PRO A 79 -0.94 -0.59 6.70
N MET A 80 -0.87 0.68 7.09
CA MET A 80 -1.74 1.25 8.14
C MET A 80 -3.24 1.04 7.86
N CYS A 81 -3.66 1.23 6.61
CA CYS A 81 -5.06 1.10 6.22
C CYS A 81 -5.58 -0.34 6.39
N ALA A 82 -4.76 -1.36 6.09
CA ALA A 82 -5.14 -2.76 6.28
C ALA A 82 -5.06 -3.17 7.76
N SER A 83 -4.06 -2.72 8.50
CA SER A 83 -3.92 -3.08 9.92
C SER A 83 -4.99 -2.47 10.83
N LEU A 84 -5.50 -1.29 10.47
CA LEU A 84 -6.50 -0.57 11.28
C LEU A 84 -7.95 -0.94 10.92
N CYS A 85 -8.19 -1.58 9.77
CA CYS A 85 -9.53 -1.86 9.30
C CYS A 85 -10.27 -2.80 10.27
N SER A 86 -11.13 -2.24 11.11
CA SER A 86 -11.87 -2.98 12.15
C SER A 86 -12.74 -4.10 11.59
N THR A 87 -13.25 -3.93 10.37
CA THR A 87 -14.14 -4.88 9.70
C THR A 87 -13.40 -5.91 8.83
N LYS A 88 -12.05 -5.85 8.76
CA LYS A 88 -11.23 -6.68 7.85
C LYS A 88 -11.70 -6.63 6.38
N ALA A 89 -12.20 -5.47 5.95
CA ALA A 89 -12.56 -5.22 4.55
C ALA A 89 -11.33 -5.00 3.67
N LEU A 90 -10.31 -4.34 4.22
CA LEU A 90 -9.01 -4.18 3.57
C LEU A 90 -8.10 -5.34 4.00
N LEU A 91 -7.63 -6.09 3.02
CA LEU A 91 -6.62 -7.13 3.20
C LEU A 91 -5.37 -6.75 2.41
N ALA A 92 -4.21 -7.07 2.94
CA ALA A 92 -2.91 -6.73 2.37
C ALA A 92 -1.97 -7.92 2.53
N GLY A 93 -1.29 -8.31 1.46
CA GLY A 93 -0.37 -9.44 1.47
C GLY A 93 -0.23 -10.07 0.08
N ASP A 94 0.37 -11.25 0.05
CA ASP A 94 0.56 -12.04 -1.17
C ASP A 94 -0.76 -12.33 -1.89
N ALA A 95 -0.76 -12.19 -3.21
CA ALA A 95 -1.96 -12.30 -4.03
C ALA A 95 -2.63 -13.68 -3.95
N ALA A 96 -1.86 -14.77 -3.83
CA ALA A 96 -2.42 -16.11 -3.72
C ALA A 96 -3.15 -16.27 -2.38
N LYS A 97 -2.50 -15.88 -1.27
CA LYS A 97 -3.12 -15.94 0.07
C LYS A 97 -4.41 -15.11 0.16
N ILE A 98 -4.42 -13.93 -0.45
CA ILE A 98 -5.60 -13.05 -0.44
C ILE A 98 -6.73 -13.65 -1.28
N SER A 99 -6.40 -14.33 -2.38
CA SER A 99 -7.37 -15.03 -3.23
C SER A 99 -8.03 -16.20 -2.51
N ASP A 100 -7.25 -16.96 -1.73
CA ASP A 100 -7.77 -18.07 -0.91
C ASP A 100 -8.77 -17.56 0.14
N ILE A 101 -8.40 -16.51 0.89
CA ILE A 101 -9.30 -15.87 1.88
C ILE A 101 -10.58 -15.37 1.21
N TYR A 102 -10.46 -14.80 0.01
CA TYR A 102 -11.63 -14.35 -0.74
C TYR A 102 -12.53 -15.52 -1.14
N ALA A 103 -11.96 -16.61 -1.66
CA ALA A 103 -12.71 -17.81 -2.04
C ALA A 103 -13.45 -18.41 -0.84
N GLU A 104 -12.78 -18.53 0.30
CA GLU A 104 -13.37 -18.99 1.56
C GLU A 104 -14.53 -18.07 2.00
N ARG A 105 -14.33 -16.75 1.95
CA ARG A 105 -15.39 -15.78 2.29
C ARG A 105 -16.59 -15.86 1.36
N VAL A 106 -16.38 -16.10 0.06
CA VAL A 106 -17.48 -16.27 -0.91
C VAL A 106 -18.27 -17.54 -0.60
N VAL A 107 -17.60 -18.65 -0.30
CA VAL A 107 -18.24 -19.91 0.09
C VAL A 107 -19.02 -19.74 1.39
N ALA A 108 -18.41 -19.13 2.41
CA ALA A 108 -19.06 -18.86 3.69
C ALA A 108 -20.32 -18.00 3.50
N ARG A 109 -20.24 -16.88 2.75
CA ARG A 109 -21.40 -16.02 2.48
C ARG A 109 -22.50 -16.72 1.67
N GLY A 110 -22.12 -17.64 0.77
CA GLY A 110 -23.04 -18.44 -0.02
C GLY A 110 -23.72 -19.56 0.77
N ALA A 111 -23.20 -19.93 1.95
CA ALA A 111 -23.83 -20.89 2.84
C ALA A 111 -24.98 -20.22 3.59
N LYS A 112 -26.21 -20.75 3.40
CA LYS A 112 -27.35 -20.44 4.27
C LYS A 112 -26.92 -20.81 5.69
N ASN A 113 -26.59 -19.81 6.52
CA ASN A 113 -26.18 -19.88 7.94
C ASN A 113 -24.67 -19.79 8.29
N ALA A 114 -23.80 -19.18 7.49
CA ALA A 114 -22.45 -18.84 7.99
C ALA A 114 -22.50 -17.62 8.92
N GLY A 115 -22.87 -17.89 10.18
CA GLY A 115 -22.75 -16.98 11.30
C GLY A 115 -21.31 -16.49 11.47
N TRP A 116 -21.21 -15.28 11.99
CA TRP A 116 -19.99 -14.55 12.26
C TRP A 116 -18.89 -15.36 12.99
N ALA A 117 -17.65 -15.10 12.58
CA ALA A 117 -16.38 -15.33 13.29
C ALA A 117 -15.78 -16.75 13.29
N SER A 118 -14.70 -16.92 12.51
CA SER A 118 -13.52 -17.65 12.98
C SER A 118 -12.35 -16.67 13.06
N THR A 119 -11.60 -16.73 14.15
CA THR A 119 -10.52 -15.79 14.50
C THR A 119 -9.18 -16.11 13.85
N ASP A 120 -9.10 -17.17 13.03
CA ASP A 120 -7.84 -17.68 12.48
C ASP A 120 -7.38 -16.94 11.20
N ASP A 121 -8.22 -16.07 10.63
CA ASP A 121 -7.96 -15.34 9.38
C ASP A 121 -7.22 -14.01 9.63
N LEU A 122 -5.96 -14.10 10.04
CA LEU A 122 -5.02 -12.98 10.03
C LEU A 122 -3.89 -13.28 9.05
N ALA A 123 -4.09 -12.91 7.77
CA ALA A 123 -3.03 -12.97 6.77
C ALA A 123 -1.95 -11.90 7.02
N TYR A 124 -1.01 -12.24 7.89
CA TYR A 124 0.42 -12.02 7.73
C TYR A 124 1.12 -13.18 8.43
N ASP A 125 1.75 -14.05 7.66
CA ASP A 125 2.42 -15.25 8.16
C ASP A 125 3.91 -14.97 8.27
N ALA A 126 4.33 -14.57 9.46
CA ALA A 126 5.73 -14.29 9.80
C ALA A 126 6.60 -15.56 9.90
N SER A 127 6.07 -16.75 9.61
CA SER A 127 6.75 -18.03 9.86
C SER A 127 7.47 -18.66 8.67
N LYS A 128 7.39 -18.06 7.46
CA LYS A 128 8.17 -18.55 6.32
C LYS A 128 9.56 -17.90 6.26
N PRO A 129 10.66 -18.68 6.19
CA PRO A 129 11.99 -18.13 5.92
C PRO A 129 12.02 -17.54 4.50
N GLN A 130 12.63 -16.37 4.36
CA GLN A 130 12.88 -15.73 3.06
C GLN A 130 13.79 -16.64 2.24
N SER A 131 13.27 -17.24 1.16
CA SER A 131 14.07 -18.04 0.23
C SER A 131 14.85 -17.12 -0.71
N SER A 132 16.17 -17.33 -0.71
CA SER A 132 17.26 -16.84 -1.56
C SER A 132 16.92 -16.38 -2.97
#